data_AF-A0A1E1X1J2-F1
#
_entry.id   AF-A0A1E1X1J2-F1
#
_cell.length_a   1.000
_cell.length_b   1.000
_cell.length_c   1.000
_cell.angle_alpha   90.00
_cell.angle_beta   90.00
_cell.angle_gamma   90.00
#
_symmetry.space_group_name_H-M   'P 1'
#
loop_
_entity.id
_entity.type
_entity.pdbx_description
1 polymer ?
#
loop_
_entity_poly.entity_id
_entity_poly.type
_entity_poly.pdbx_seq_one_letter_code
_entity_poly.pdbx_strand_id
1 'polypeptide(L)'
;LYRNCYNALVVIQVGNSVVHYVGKDGEFEFVSDSKFEEELKLMGEQSTVNINNRSGTEYLMYDEYDLFGIEWYNFVPNGCYCIDKVVADEIPIWSAKGCEQRFSMASVYVDGDDKLVELGYRDNGEMKELFFWGDKEKYDEITFEEFEQRYHALQEKIDSA
;
A
#
# COMPACT_ATOMS: atom_id res chain seq x y z
N LEU A 1 -5.66 5.35 -14.76
CA LEU A 1 -5.36 4.34 -13.72
C LEU A 1 -4.18 3.54 -14.23
N TYR A 2 -2.99 3.74 -13.69
CA TYR A 2 -1.86 2.87 -13.95
C TYR A 2 -1.54 2.16 -12.62
N ARG A 3 -1.69 0.84 -12.57
CA ARG A 3 -1.36 0.03 -11.39
C ARG A 3 0.14 0.01 -11.12
N ASN A 4 0.94 0.06 -12.18
CA ASN A 4 2.37 0.25 -12.08
C ASN A 4 2.94 1.08 -13.26
N CYS A 5 4.22 1.43 -13.20
CA CYS A 5 4.92 2.20 -14.24
C CYS A 5 5.40 1.35 -15.43
N TYR A 6 5.34 0.01 -15.32
CA TYR A 6 5.87 -0.93 -16.33
C TYR A 6 4.81 -1.35 -17.35
N ASN A 7 3.53 -1.19 -17.02
CA ASN A 7 2.41 -1.57 -17.85
C ASN A 7 1.83 -0.36 -18.58
N ALA A 8 1.59 -0.50 -19.88
CA ALA A 8 0.98 0.53 -20.70
C ALA A 8 -0.15 -0.06 -21.55
N LEU A 9 -1.20 0.73 -21.78
CA LEU A 9 -2.26 0.41 -22.74
C LEU A 9 -2.31 1.51 -23.78
N VAL A 10 -2.17 1.12 -25.04
CA VAL A 10 -2.09 2.07 -26.15
C VAL A 10 -3.18 1.76 -27.15
N VAL A 11 -3.95 2.80 -27.47
CA VAL A 11 -4.95 2.80 -28.55
C VAL A 11 -4.40 3.65 -29.69
N ILE A 12 -4.28 3.08 -30.87
CA ILE A 12 -3.86 3.80 -32.07
C ILE A 12 -5.01 3.81 -33.06
N GLN A 13 -5.47 5.01 -33.44
CA GLN A 13 -6.46 5.19 -34.48
C GLN A 13 -5.79 5.62 -35.79
N VAL A 14 -5.96 4.83 -36.84
CA VAL A 14 -5.46 5.12 -38.19
C VAL A 14 -6.64 5.12 -39.16
N GLY A 15 -7.08 6.33 -39.53
CA GLY A 15 -8.31 6.52 -40.29
C GLY A 15 -9.52 5.96 -39.51
N ASN A 16 -10.18 4.96 -40.09
CA ASN A 16 -11.33 4.26 -39.47
C ASN A 16 -10.94 2.98 -38.72
N SER A 17 -9.65 2.62 -38.70
CA SER A 17 -9.16 1.43 -37.99
C SER A 17 -8.68 1.82 -36.60
N VAL A 18 -9.00 0.98 -35.62
CA VAL A 18 -8.47 1.07 -34.25
C VAL A 18 -7.60 -0.16 -34.01
N VAL A 19 -6.45 0.07 -33.39
CA VAL A 19 -5.48 -0.97 -33.04
C VAL A 19 -5.11 -0.82 -31.58
N HIS A 20 -5.07 -1.94 -30.87
CA HIS A 20 -4.75 -2.01 -29.45
C HIS A 20 -3.38 -2.66 -29.21
N TYR A 21 -2.61 -2.08 -28.30
CA TYR A 21 -1.37 -2.65 -27.79
C TYR A 21 -1.36 -2.71 -26.27
N VAL A 22 -0.76 -3.79 -25.76
CA VAL A 22 -0.40 -3.94 -24.35
C VAL A 22 1.12 -3.83 -24.26
N GLY A 23 1.59 -2.92 -23.41
CA GLY A 23 3.00 -2.75 -23.10
C GLY A 23 3.31 -3.37 -21.75
N LYS A 24 4.35 -4.22 -21.66
CA LYS A 24 4.88 -4.78 -20.40
C LYS A 24 6.39 -4.69 -20.43
N ASP A 25 6.98 -4.09 -19.39
CA ASP A 25 8.43 -3.91 -19.24
C ASP A 25 9.11 -3.26 -20.46
N GLY A 26 8.40 -2.36 -21.14
CA GLY A 26 8.89 -1.64 -22.32
C GLY A 26 8.71 -2.36 -23.66
N GLU A 27 8.21 -3.60 -23.66
CA GLU A 27 7.84 -4.32 -24.88
C GLU A 27 6.35 -4.18 -25.18
N PHE A 28 5.98 -4.04 -26.45
CA PHE A 28 4.59 -3.86 -26.89
C PHE A 28 4.13 -5.02 -27.76
N GLU A 29 2.98 -5.58 -27.43
CA GLU A 29 2.29 -6.60 -28.21
C GLU A 29 0.97 -6.07 -28.78
N PHE A 30 0.68 -6.41 -30.03
CA PHE A 30 -0.64 -6.20 -30.63
C PHE A 30 -1.62 -7.19 -30.01
N VAL A 31 -2.80 -6.70 -29.60
CA VAL A 31 -3.82 -7.53 -28.96
C VAL A 31 -5.20 -7.31 -29.59
N SER A 32 -6.11 -8.25 -29.36
CA SER A 32 -7.53 -8.08 -29.69
C SER A 32 -8.20 -7.08 -28.76
N ASP A 33 -9.33 -6.51 -29.19
CA ASP A 33 -10.16 -5.63 -28.36
C ASP A 33 -10.57 -6.28 -27.04
N SER A 34 -10.94 -7.56 -27.07
CA SER A 34 -11.30 -8.30 -25.85
C SER A 34 -10.15 -8.37 -24.86
N LYS A 35 -8.93 -8.61 -25.34
CA LYS A 35 -7.75 -8.73 -24.49
C LYS A 35 -7.33 -7.36 -23.94
N PHE A 36 -7.50 -6.30 -24.74
CA PHE A 36 -7.28 -4.93 -24.29
C PHE A 36 -8.24 -4.54 -23.15
N GLU A 37 -9.53 -4.83 -23.29
CA GLU A 37 -10.52 -4.56 -22.24
C GLU A 37 -10.26 -5.35 -20.95
N GLU A 38 -9.81 -6.61 -21.07
CA GLU A 38 -9.37 -7.40 -19.91
C GLU A 38 -8.20 -6.75 -19.18
N GLU A 39 -7.16 -6.34 -19.90
CA GLU A 39 -5.98 -5.69 -19.30
C GLU A 39 -6.33 -4.29 -18.74
N LEU A 40 -7.22 -3.54 -19.40
CA LEU A 40 -7.75 -2.27 -18.90
C LEU A 40 -8.45 -2.45 -17.56
N LYS A 41 -9.27 -3.51 -17.44
CA LYS A 41 -9.94 -3.85 -16.19
C LYS A 41 -8.91 -4.19 -15.11
N LEU A 42 -7.93 -5.05 -15.41
CA LEU A 42 -6.88 -5.45 -14.46
C LEU A 42 -6.00 -4.27 -14.01
N MET A 43 -5.70 -3.33 -14.90
CA MET A 43 -4.99 -2.09 -14.55
C MET A 43 -5.86 -1.11 -13.75
N GLY A 44 -7.18 -1.25 -13.87
CA GLY A 44 -8.17 -0.49 -13.13
C GLY A 44 -8.50 -1.05 -11.75
N GLU A 45 -8.08 -2.28 -11.44
CA GLU A 45 -8.34 -2.92 -10.16
C GLU A 45 -7.54 -2.27 -9.02
N GLN A 46 -8.23 -2.09 -7.90
CA GLN A 46 -7.66 -1.55 -6.67
C GLN A 46 -6.62 -2.51 -6.10
N SER A 47 -5.48 -1.97 -5.67
CA SER A 47 -4.35 -2.72 -5.12
C SER A 47 -4.33 -2.59 -3.61
N THR A 48 -4.39 -3.72 -2.92
CA THR A 48 -4.54 -3.78 -1.46
C THR A 48 -3.28 -4.34 -0.81
N VAL A 49 -2.83 -3.70 0.26
CA VAL A 49 -1.82 -4.24 1.20
C VAL A 49 -2.51 -4.72 2.47
N ASN A 50 -2.18 -5.93 2.90
CA ASN A 50 -2.56 -6.43 4.22
C ASN A 50 -1.38 -6.27 5.19
N ILE A 51 -1.51 -5.38 6.19
CA ILE A 51 -0.44 -5.10 7.17
C ILE A 51 -0.24 -6.23 8.20
N ASN A 52 -1.09 -7.24 8.21
CA ASN A 52 -0.88 -8.48 8.98
C ASN A 52 -0.21 -9.58 8.16
N ASN A 53 -0.13 -9.43 6.83
CA ASN A 53 0.67 -10.34 6.00
C ASN A 53 2.13 -9.87 5.99
N ARG A 54 2.91 -10.39 6.94
CA ARG A 54 4.33 -10.08 7.19
C ARG A 54 5.26 -10.67 6.12
N SER A 55 5.09 -10.24 4.87
CA SER A 55 5.92 -10.67 3.75
C SER A 55 5.99 -9.60 2.67
N GLY A 56 7.14 -9.52 2.00
CA GLY A 56 7.33 -8.70 0.81
C GLY A 56 6.75 -9.37 -0.44
N THR A 57 6.51 -8.57 -1.46
CA THR A 57 6.10 -9.02 -2.80
C THR A 57 6.90 -8.25 -3.87
N GLU A 58 6.66 -8.54 -5.15
CA GLU A 58 7.25 -7.74 -6.25
C GLU A 58 6.85 -6.25 -6.21
N TYR A 59 5.77 -5.90 -5.51
CA TYR A 59 5.23 -4.54 -5.43
C TYR A 59 5.34 -3.91 -4.04
N LEU A 60 5.82 -4.65 -3.05
CA LEU A 60 5.86 -4.24 -1.65
C LEU A 60 7.16 -4.70 -0.99
N MET A 61 7.97 -3.75 -0.55
CA MET A 61 9.10 -4.02 0.33
C MET A 61 8.59 -4.25 1.75
N TYR A 62 9.28 -5.14 2.45
CA TYR A 62 8.99 -5.53 3.83
C TYR A 62 10.30 -5.65 4.60
N ASP A 63 10.38 -4.95 5.73
CA ASP A 63 11.49 -5.04 6.67
C ASP A 63 10.94 -5.30 8.07
N GLU A 64 11.63 -6.12 8.85
CA GLU A 64 11.21 -6.55 10.19
C GLU A 64 12.37 -6.52 11.16
N TYR A 65 12.05 -6.17 12.39
CA TYR A 65 12.98 -6.04 13.49
C TYR A 65 12.33 -6.54 14.77
N ASP A 66 13.11 -7.17 15.64
CA ASP A 66 12.72 -7.59 16.98
C ASP A 66 13.79 -7.08 17.93
N LEU A 67 13.39 -6.21 18.86
CA LEU A 67 14.21 -5.76 19.97
C LEU A 67 13.46 -6.00 21.27
N PHE A 68 13.99 -6.93 22.08
CA PHE A 68 13.51 -7.22 23.44
C PHE A 68 12.01 -7.59 23.49
N GLY A 69 11.50 -8.28 22.47
CA GLY A 69 10.11 -8.76 22.42
C GLY A 69 9.11 -7.70 21.94
N ILE A 70 9.59 -6.52 21.53
CA ILE A 70 8.82 -5.58 20.72
C ILE A 70 9.23 -5.78 19.27
N GLU A 71 8.28 -6.29 18.49
CA GLU A 71 8.46 -6.46 17.05
C GLU A 71 8.01 -5.19 16.34
N TRP A 72 8.80 -4.69 15.39
CA TRP A 72 8.34 -3.68 14.46
C TRP A 72 8.62 -4.09 13.04
N TYR A 73 7.70 -3.77 12.14
CA TYR A 73 7.87 -4.03 10.72
C TYR A 73 7.33 -2.90 9.86
N ASN A 74 7.93 -2.75 8.69
CA ASN A 74 7.64 -1.69 7.74
C ASN A 74 7.17 -2.27 6.41
N PHE A 75 6.19 -1.60 5.81
CA PHE A 75 5.77 -1.84 4.44
C PHE A 75 5.98 -0.59 3.61
N VAL A 76 6.64 -0.72 2.46
CA VAL A 76 6.86 0.39 1.53
C VAL A 76 6.58 -0.10 0.11
N PRO A 77 5.71 0.55 -0.66
CA PRO A 77 5.51 0.21 -2.06
C PRO A 77 6.83 0.29 -2.84
N ASN A 78 7.07 -0.70 -3.69
CA ASN A 78 8.12 -0.53 -4.71
C ASN A 78 7.71 0.66 -5.60
N GLY A 79 8.62 1.60 -5.83
CA GLY A 79 8.29 2.96 -6.30
C GLY A 79 7.51 3.07 -7.62
N CYS A 80 7.40 1.99 -8.37
CA CYS A 80 6.60 1.91 -9.58
C CYS A 80 5.18 1.38 -9.39
N TYR A 81 4.77 0.93 -8.21
CA TYR A 81 3.44 0.36 -7.95
C TYR A 81 2.54 1.33 -7.19
N CYS A 82 1.27 1.39 -7.60
CA CYS A 82 0.24 2.12 -6.88
C CYS A 82 -0.53 1.17 -5.96
N ILE A 83 -0.64 1.54 -4.69
CA ILE A 83 -1.50 0.89 -3.69
C ILE A 83 -2.53 1.92 -3.23
N ASP A 84 -3.80 1.52 -3.25
CA ASP A 84 -4.95 2.39 -2.97
C ASP A 84 -5.82 1.87 -1.81
N LYS A 85 -5.46 0.73 -1.22
CA LYS A 85 -6.09 0.20 0.00
C LYS A 85 -5.07 -0.39 0.95
N VAL A 86 -5.33 -0.21 2.23
CA VAL A 86 -4.63 -0.87 3.33
C VAL A 86 -5.64 -1.53 4.24
N VAL A 87 -5.43 -2.81 4.54
CA VAL A 87 -6.27 -3.62 5.43
C VAL A 87 -5.40 -4.31 6.47
N ALA A 88 -5.99 -4.69 7.60
CA ALA A 88 -5.43 -5.64 8.55
C ALA A 88 -6.34 -6.88 8.50
N ASP A 89 -5.93 -7.89 7.74
CA ASP A 89 -6.77 -9.01 7.33
C ASP A 89 -8.06 -8.54 6.64
N GLU A 90 -9.22 -8.75 7.27
CA GLU A 90 -10.51 -8.30 6.74
C GLU A 90 -10.90 -6.88 7.21
N ILE A 91 -10.11 -6.28 8.11
CA ILE A 91 -10.39 -4.98 8.71
C ILE A 91 -9.87 -3.87 7.80
N PRO A 92 -10.73 -2.99 7.26
CA PRO A 92 -10.27 -1.85 6.46
C PRO A 92 -9.59 -0.80 7.35
N ILE A 93 -8.36 -0.42 7.00
CA ILE A 93 -7.60 0.63 7.70
C ILE A 93 -7.66 1.95 6.91
N TRP A 94 -7.41 1.87 5.60
CA TRP A 94 -7.38 3.05 4.74
C TRP A 94 -7.78 2.72 3.30
N SER A 95 -8.36 3.70 2.61
CA SER A 95 -8.65 3.63 1.18
C SER A 95 -8.49 4.99 0.54
N ALA A 96 -7.81 5.03 -0.59
CA ALA A 96 -7.59 6.25 -1.36
C ALA A 96 -8.90 6.85 -1.85
N LYS A 97 -9.01 8.17 -1.73
CA LYS A 97 -10.08 8.97 -2.35
C LYS A 97 -9.60 9.49 -3.70
N GLY A 98 -9.68 8.62 -4.72
CA GLY A 98 -9.34 8.97 -6.09
C GLY A 98 -7.88 8.69 -6.47
N CYS A 99 -7.41 9.30 -7.57
CA CYS A 99 -6.10 9.00 -8.14
C CYS A 99 -4.93 9.77 -7.51
N GLU A 100 -5.22 10.86 -6.81
CA GLU A 100 -4.20 11.71 -6.18
C GLU A 100 -3.74 11.18 -4.81
N GLN A 101 -4.49 10.22 -4.25
CA GLN A 101 -4.16 9.58 -2.99
C GLN A 101 -3.47 8.24 -3.21
N ARG A 102 -2.27 8.05 -2.64
CA ARG A 102 -1.48 6.82 -2.80
C ARG A 102 -0.80 6.43 -1.49
N PHE A 103 -0.96 5.18 -1.10
CA PHE A 103 -0.20 4.62 0.02
C PHE A 103 1.29 4.77 -0.23
N SER A 104 2.05 5.13 0.81
CA SER A 104 3.49 5.43 0.73
C SER A 104 4.33 4.64 1.72
N MET A 105 3.82 4.40 2.93
CA MET A 105 4.46 3.52 3.90
C MET A 105 3.48 3.11 5.00
N ALA A 106 3.76 2.02 5.69
CA ALA A 106 3.20 1.74 7.00
C ALA A 106 4.28 1.19 7.93
N SER A 107 4.34 1.70 9.15
CA SER A 107 5.14 1.16 10.26
C SER A 107 4.18 0.54 11.26
N VAL A 108 4.41 -0.71 11.67
CA VAL A 108 3.58 -1.39 12.67
C VAL A 108 4.46 -1.86 13.81
N TYR A 109 4.12 -1.44 15.01
CA TYR A 109 4.76 -1.86 16.27
C TYR A 109 3.82 -2.82 16.99
N VAL A 110 4.35 -3.95 17.45
CA VAL A 110 3.62 -5.03 18.10
C VAL A 110 4.06 -5.18 19.55
N ASP A 111 3.09 -5.21 20.46
CA ASP A 111 3.29 -5.42 21.90
C ASP A 111 2.24 -6.41 22.41
N GLY A 112 2.59 -7.70 22.35
CA GLY A 112 1.64 -8.77 22.57
C GLY A 112 0.54 -8.80 21.49
N ASP A 113 -0.71 -8.62 21.89
CA ASP A 113 -1.86 -8.57 20.97
C ASP A 113 -2.11 -7.16 20.42
N ASP A 114 -1.56 -6.12 21.05
CA ASP A 114 -1.77 -4.73 20.67
C ASP A 114 -0.82 -4.34 19.52
N LYS A 115 -1.33 -3.50 18.63
CA LYS A 115 -0.60 -2.92 17.50
C LYS A 115 -0.79 -1.43 17.43
N LEU A 116 0.33 -0.73 17.26
CA LEU A 116 0.38 0.69 16.96
C LEU A 116 0.83 0.85 15.50
N VAL A 117 0.04 1.57 14.70
CA VAL A 117 0.27 1.71 13.26
C VAL A 117 0.44 3.17 12.91
N GLU A 118 1.51 3.49 12.21
CA GLU A 118 1.70 4.72 11.47
C GLU A 118 1.49 4.41 9.99
N LEU A 119 0.59 5.12 9.32
CA LEU A 119 0.30 4.97 7.90
C LEU A 119 0.57 6.27 7.18
N GLY A 120 1.53 6.23 6.27
CA GLY A 120 1.87 7.32 5.37
C GLY A 120 1.19 7.16 4.00
N TYR A 121 0.55 8.22 3.53
CA TYR A 121 0.02 8.31 2.17
C TYR A 121 0.32 9.67 1.55
N ARG A 122 0.46 9.72 0.22
CA ARG A 122 0.52 10.97 -0.52
C ARG A 122 -0.88 11.42 -0.88
N ASP A 123 -1.14 12.71 -0.79
CA ASP A 123 -2.33 13.38 -1.30
C ASP A 123 -1.89 14.60 -2.11
N ASN A 124 -2.16 14.60 -3.42
CA ASN A 124 -1.71 15.65 -4.34
C ASN A 124 -0.18 15.91 -4.24
N GLY A 125 0.59 14.83 -4.03
CA GLY A 125 2.05 14.87 -3.88
C GLY A 125 2.57 15.17 -2.47
N GLU A 126 1.74 15.73 -1.58
CA GLU A 126 2.10 15.99 -0.18
C GLU A 126 2.01 14.71 0.65
N MET A 127 2.98 14.48 1.53
CA MET A 127 2.91 13.39 2.50
C MET A 127 1.89 13.73 3.60
N LYS A 128 1.04 12.77 3.93
CA LYS A 128 0.06 12.79 5.02
C LYS A 128 0.23 11.52 5.84
N GLU A 129 -0.11 11.60 7.11
CA GLU A 129 0.00 10.50 8.06
C GLU A 129 -1.34 10.27 8.74
N LEU A 130 -1.62 9.01 9.05
CA LEU A 130 -2.71 8.56 9.90
C LEU A 130 -2.12 7.60 10.94
N PHE A 131 -2.69 7.62 12.13
CA PHE A 131 -2.23 6.79 13.23
C PHE A 131 -3.37 5.93 13.71
N PHE A 132 -3.08 4.66 14.01
CA PHE A 132 -4.07 3.72 14.50
C PHE A 132 -3.54 2.95 15.68
N TRP A 133 -4.43 2.59 16.60
CA TRP A 133 -4.17 1.61 17.63
C TRP A 133 -5.27 0.56 17.62
N GLY A 134 -4.89 -0.70 17.76
CA GLY A 134 -5.83 -1.79 17.63
C GLY A 134 -5.23 -3.15 17.91
N ASP A 135 -6.05 -4.17 17.72
CA ASP A 135 -5.71 -5.57 17.86
C ASP A 135 -6.27 -6.37 16.67
N LYS A 136 -6.42 -7.70 16.83
CA LYS A 136 -6.97 -8.59 15.80
C LYS A 136 -8.44 -8.34 15.46
N GLU A 137 -9.19 -7.61 16.29
CA GLU A 137 -10.63 -7.40 16.12
C GLU A 137 -10.93 -6.03 15.54
N LYS A 138 -10.14 -5.01 15.89
CA LYS A 138 -10.41 -3.64 15.48
C LYS A 138 -9.17 -2.76 15.51
N TYR A 139 -9.14 -1.78 14.60
CA TYR A 139 -8.24 -0.64 14.63
C TYR A 139 -9.04 0.65 14.75
N ASP A 140 -8.67 1.47 15.72
CA ASP A 140 -9.21 2.82 15.91
C ASP A 140 -8.18 3.83 15.45
N GLU A 141 -8.62 4.81 14.65
CA GLU A 141 -7.80 5.97 14.31
C GLU A 141 -7.58 6.81 15.57
N ILE A 142 -6.33 7.15 15.85
CA ILE A 142 -5.90 7.93 17.01
C ILE A 142 -5.21 9.21 16.56
N THR A 143 -5.09 10.16 17.47
CA THR A 143 -4.33 11.39 17.25
C THR A 143 -2.83 11.12 17.28
N PHE A 144 -2.05 12.02 16.68
CA PHE A 144 -0.59 12.00 16.77
C PHE A 144 -0.09 12.04 18.23
N GLU A 145 -0.76 12.80 19.10
CA GLU A 145 -0.40 12.88 20.52
C GLU A 145 -0.58 11.53 21.24
N GLU A 146 -1.69 10.82 20.98
CA GLU A 146 -1.92 9.48 21.51
C GLU A 146 -0.93 8.46 20.95
N PHE A 147 -0.54 8.60 19.67
CA PHE A 147 0.48 7.77 19.06
C PHE A 147 1.83 7.95 19.74
N GLU A 148 2.31 9.18 19.89
CA GLU A 148 3.60 9.49 20.53
C GLU A 148 3.65 8.98 21.97
N GLN A 149 2.57 9.15 22.74
CA GLN A 149 2.49 8.64 24.12
C GLN A 149 2.65 7.11 24.17
N ARG A 150 2.00 6.39 23.25
CA ARG A 150 2.10 4.92 23.16
C ARG A 150 3.46 4.47 22.66
N TYR A 151 4.00 5.16 21.66
CA TYR A 151 5.33 4.87 21.12
C TYR A 151 6.42 5.07 22.17
N HIS A 152 6.37 6.15 22.96
CA HIS A 152 7.29 6.35 24.08
C HIS A 152 7.17 5.25 25.14
N ALA A 153 5.96 4.80 25.47
CA ALA A 153 5.78 3.69 26.39
C ALA A 153 6.40 2.37 25.86
N LEU A 154 6.41 2.15 24.54
CA LEU A 154 7.12 1.03 23.92
C LEU A 154 8.65 1.22 24.03
N GLN A 155 9.16 2.42 23.74
CA GLN A 155 10.58 2.72 23.86
C GLN A 155 11.11 2.53 25.29
N GLU A 156 10.37 2.96 26.31
CA GLU A 156 10.77 2.77 27.72
C GLU A 156 10.87 1.29 28.11
N LYS A 157 10.04 0.42 27.52
CA LYS A 157 10.16 -1.04 27.71
C LYS A 157 11.44 -1.60 27.09
N ILE A 158 11.81 -1.10 25.90
CA ILE A 158 13.06 -1.48 25.22
C ILE A 158 14.27 -1.05 26.05
N ASP A 159 14.28 0.18 26.56
CA ASP A 159 15.41 0.74 27.31
C ASP A 159 15.57 0.15 28.72
N SER A 160 14.52 -0.44 29.27
CA SER A 160 14.53 -1.05 30.62
C SER A 160 14.76 -2.56 30.64
N ALA A 161 14.87 -3.21 29.47
CA ALA A 161 15.16 -4.64 29.30
C ALA A 161 16.67 -4.95 29.29
#